data_AF-A0A932S7X1-F1
#
_entry.id   AF-A0A932S7X1-F1
#
_cell.length_a   1.000
_cell.length_b   1.000
_cell.length_c   1.000
_cell.angle_alpha   90.00
_cell.angle_beta   90.00
_cell.angle_gamma   90.00
#
_symmetry.space_group_name_H-M   'P 1'
#
loop_
_entity.id
_entity.type
_entity.pdbx_description
1 polymer ?
#
loop_
_entity_poly.entity_id
_entity_poly.type
_entity_poly.pdbx_seq_one_letter_code
_entity_poly.pdbx_strand_id
1 'polypeptide(L)'
;MIASLDGIVAEIRGDSVVIVVGGVGLHVFAPTGTIVSLRGIGQRARLHTHLHFAQDAMALYGFATSEELRLFKLLLEVSGVGPKNGLRMLSTLSPKQLAGAIASGDEAALSRTPGIG
;
A
#
# COMPACT_ATOMS: atom_id res chain seq x y z
N MET A 1 -9.40 7.32 11.70
CA MET A 1 -8.26 8.11 11.21
C MET A 1 -8.14 7.95 9.68
N ILE A 2 -7.50 8.88 8.97
CA ILE A 2 -7.57 9.10 7.50
C ILE A 2 -7.88 7.81 6.70
N ALA A 3 -9.14 7.66 6.30
CA ALA A 3 -9.67 6.41 5.72
C ALA A 3 -9.55 6.37 4.19
N SER A 4 -9.55 7.53 3.56
CA SER A 4 -9.34 7.68 2.12
C SER A 4 -8.87 9.08 1.79
N LEU A 5 -8.21 9.21 0.63
CA LEU A 5 -7.94 10.48 -0.02
C LEU A 5 -8.72 10.56 -1.33
N ASP A 6 -9.14 11.77 -1.68
CA ASP A 6 -9.68 12.11 -2.99
C ASP A 6 -9.15 13.49 -3.37
N GLY A 7 -8.30 13.56 -4.39
CA GLY A 7 -7.55 14.77 -4.72
C GLY A 7 -6.77 14.67 -6.01
N ILE A 8 -5.85 15.61 -6.24
CA ILE A 8 -5.05 15.69 -7.47
C ILE A 8 -3.66 15.10 -7.22
N VAL A 9 -3.20 14.24 -8.12
CA VAL A 9 -1.82 13.73 -8.09
C VAL A 9 -0.86 14.85 -8.44
N ALA A 10 0.00 15.23 -7.50
CA ALA A 10 1.02 16.26 -7.69
C ALA A 10 2.39 15.67 -8.07
N GLU A 11 2.71 14.48 -7.56
CA GLU A 11 4.00 13.83 -7.78
C GLU A 11 3.83 12.30 -7.76
N ILE A 12 4.57 11.59 -8.63
CA ILE A 12 4.66 10.13 -8.63
C ILE A 12 6.13 9.73 -8.44
N ARG A 13 6.40 8.84 -7.50
CA ARG A 13 7.69 8.21 -7.23
C ARG A 13 7.56 6.70 -7.40
N GLY A 14 8.69 5.98 -7.33
CA GLY A 14 8.69 4.52 -7.52
C GLY A 14 7.86 3.74 -6.48
N ASP A 15 7.78 4.25 -5.25
CA ASP A 15 7.12 3.59 -4.10
C ASP A 15 6.05 4.45 -3.42
N SER A 16 5.80 5.65 -3.95
CA SER A 16 4.94 6.63 -3.30
C SER A 16 4.39 7.67 -4.28
N VAL A 17 3.38 8.40 -3.82
CA VAL A 17 2.66 9.45 -4.55
C VAL A 17 2.38 10.61 -3.62
N VAL A 18 2.31 11.84 -4.15
CA VAL A 18 1.78 12.99 -3.42
C VAL A 18 0.40 13.34 -3.97
N ILE A 19 -0.63 13.31 -3.12
CA ILE A 19 -1.99 13.72 -3.46
C ILE A 19 -2.33 15.02 -2.74
N VAL A 20 -2.73 16.04 -3.51
CA VAL A 20 -3.17 17.33 -2.97
C VAL A 20 -4.68 17.29 -2.71
N VAL A 21 -5.06 17.47 -1.44
CA VAL A 21 -6.45 17.55 -0.98
C VAL A 21 -6.64 18.89 -0.28
N GLY A 22 -7.50 19.76 -0.84
CA GLY A 22 -7.78 21.07 -0.25
C GLY A 22 -6.54 21.97 -0.07
N GLY A 23 -5.54 21.84 -0.94
CA GLY A 23 -4.28 22.59 -0.85
C GLY A 23 -3.19 21.93 -0.01
N VAL A 24 -3.46 20.80 0.65
CA VAL A 24 -2.47 20.05 1.44
C VAL A 24 -1.94 18.87 0.64
N GLY A 25 -0.63 18.81 0.43
CA GLY A 25 0.05 17.66 -0.20
C GLY A 25 0.29 16.55 0.81
N LEU A 26 -0.33 15.40 0.59
CA LEU A 26 -0.16 14.22 1.43
C LEU A 26 0.75 13.22 0.73
N HIS A 27 1.87 12.89 1.37
CA HIS A 27 2.77 11.84 0.90
C HIS A 27 2.23 10.46 1.29
N VAL A 28 2.04 9.59 0.32
CA VAL A 28 1.39 8.29 0.47
C VAL A 28 2.27 7.22 -0.14
N PHE A 29 2.68 6.23 0.64
CA PHE A 29 3.33 5.03 0.11
C PHE A 29 2.28 4.09 -0.46
N ALA A 30 2.54 3.48 -1.62
CA ALA A 30 1.56 2.64 -2.29
C ALA A 30 2.24 1.48 -3.03
N PRO A 31 1.57 0.32 -3.19
CA PRO A 31 2.09 -0.77 -4.01
C PRO A 31 2.31 -0.29 -5.45
N THR A 32 3.26 -0.91 -6.15
CA THR A 32 3.57 -0.57 -7.54
C THR A 32 2.36 -0.70 -8.44
N GLY A 33 1.52 -1.73 -8.24
CA GLY A 33 0.26 -1.90 -8.96
C GLY A 33 -0.71 -0.73 -8.77
N THR A 34 -0.83 -0.21 -7.53
CA THR A 34 -1.64 0.98 -7.23
C THR A 34 -1.09 2.22 -7.93
N ILE A 35 0.23 2.45 -7.89
CA ILE A 35 0.86 3.61 -8.53
C ILE A 35 0.66 3.58 -10.04
N VAL A 36 0.87 2.42 -10.68
CA VAL A 36 0.68 2.23 -12.13
C VAL A 36 -0.78 2.41 -12.54
N SER A 37 -1.74 2.13 -11.65
CA SER A 37 -3.17 2.33 -11.93
C SER A 37 -3.60 3.81 -11.94
N LEU A 38 -2.76 4.72 -11.46
CA LEU A 38 -3.06 6.16 -11.46
C LEU A 38 -3.04 6.72 -12.88
N ARG A 39 -3.91 7.70 -13.14
CA ARG A 39 -4.00 8.36 -14.46
C ARG A 39 -2.83 9.31 -14.77
N GLY A 40 -1.90 9.53 -13.82
CA GLY A 40 -0.75 10.41 -13.95
C GLY A 40 -0.86 11.72 -13.16
N ILE A 41 0.19 12.54 -13.24
CA ILE A 41 0.28 13.85 -12.56
C ILE A 41 -0.78 14.82 -13.14
N GLY A 42 -1.37 15.65 -12.27
CA GLY A 42 -2.45 16.58 -12.60
C GLY A 42 -3.84 15.94 -12.67
N GLN A 43 -3.93 14.61 -12.58
CA GLN A 43 -5.19 13.89 -12.63
C GLN A 43 -5.77 13.64 -11.23
N ARG A 44 -7.10 13.51 -11.16
CA ARG A 44 -7.78 13.15 -9.92
C ARG A 44 -7.56 11.67 -9.59
N ALA A 45 -7.25 11.38 -8.34
CA ALA A 45 -7.08 10.03 -7.81
C ALA A 45 -7.82 9.88 -6.48
N ARG A 46 -8.32 8.66 -6.24
CA ARG A 46 -8.91 8.26 -4.97
C ARG A 46 -8.18 7.04 -4.45
N LEU A 47 -7.72 7.09 -3.20
CA LEU A 47 -7.04 5.97 -2.55
C LEU A 47 -7.73 5.64 -1.23
N HIS A 48 -7.84 4.34 -0.95
CA HIS A 48 -8.12 3.83 0.39
C HIS A 48 -6.83 3.88 1.21
N THR A 49 -6.90 4.32 2.46
CA THR A 49 -5.68 4.57 3.23
C THR A 49 -5.62 3.87 4.58
N HIS A 50 -4.40 3.53 4.98
CA HIS A 50 -4.03 3.14 6.33
C HIS A 50 -2.97 4.10 6.84
N LEU A 51 -3.31 4.88 7.85
CA LEU A 51 -2.32 5.69 8.57
C LEU A 51 -1.74 4.84 9.72
N HIS A 52 -0.45 4.61 9.65
CA HIS A 52 0.32 3.82 10.59
C HIS A 52 1.10 4.73 11.53
N PHE A 53 1.04 4.43 12.83
CA PHE A 53 1.86 5.06 13.85
C PHE A 53 2.99 4.11 14.26
N ALA A 54 4.22 4.54 14.03
CA ALA A 54 5.39 4.01 14.72
C ALA A 54 5.77 4.97 15.87
N GLN A 55 6.68 4.56 16.75
CA GLN A 55 7.09 5.36 17.91
C GLN A 55 7.54 6.79 17.54
N ASP A 56 8.30 6.93 16.45
CA ASP A 56 8.92 8.21 16.07
C ASP A 56 8.40 8.77 14.74
N ALA A 57 7.45 8.09 14.08
CA ALA A 57 7.00 8.47 12.75
C ALA A 57 5.56 8.06 12.46
N MET A 58 4.90 8.88 11.65
CA MET A 58 3.63 8.54 11.00
C MET A 58 3.86 8.28 9.51
N ALA A 59 3.24 7.24 8.99
CA ALA A 59 3.29 6.92 7.56
C ALA A 59 1.89 6.63 7.03
N LEU A 60 1.56 7.25 5.89
CA LEU A 60 0.29 7.02 5.21
C LEU A 60 0.51 6.02 4.06
N TYR A 61 -0.25 4.92 4.10
CA TYR A 61 -0.25 3.87 3.08
C TYR A 61 -1.54 3.96 2.28
N GLY A 62 -1.45 3.86 0.95
CA GLY A 62 -2.56 4.04 0.02
C GLY A 62 -2.73 2.88 -0.95
N PHE A 63 -3.98 2.57 -1.26
CA PHE A 63 -4.39 1.42 -2.05
C PHE A 63 -5.50 1.82 -3.03
N ALA A 64 -5.50 1.22 -4.22
CA ALA A 64 -6.49 1.50 -5.25
C ALA A 64 -7.86 0.90 -4.87
N THR A 65 -7.85 -0.21 -4.12
CA THR A 65 -9.05 -0.94 -3.74
C THR A 65 -9.13 -1.19 -2.24
N SER A 66 -10.34 -1.42 -1.73
CA SER A 66 -10.54 -1.84 -0.35
C SER A 66 -10.01 -3.24 -0.05
N GLU A 67 -9.90 -4.10 -1.06
CA GLU A 67 -9.34 -5.45 -0.93
C GLU A 67 -7.84 -5.40 -0.65
N GLU A 68 -7.10 -4.58 -1.41
CA GLU A 68 -5.68 -4.30 -1.16
C GLU A 68 -5.45 -3.77 0.27
N LEU A 69 -6.24 -2.78 0.70
CA LEU A 69 -6.16 -2.24 2.06
C LEU A 69 -6.43 -3.31 3.13
N ARG A 70 -7.44 -4.17 2.91
CA ARG A 70 -7.78 -5.24 3.87
C ARG A 70 -6.64 -6.23 3.98
N LEU A 71 -6.09 -6.65 2.85
CA LEU A 71 -4.98 -7.60 2.82
C LEU A 71 -3.72 -7.02 3.46
N PHE A 72 -3.41 -5.76 3.18
CA PHE A 72 -2.32 -5.06 3.84
C PHE A 72 -2.45 -5.08 5.37
N LYS A 73 -3.64 -4.81 5.90
CA LYS A 73 -3.89 -4.85 7.35
C LYS A 73 -3.67 -6.25 7.93
N LEU A 74 -4.16 -7.29 7.26
CA LEU A 74 -3.93 -8.67 7.67
C LEU A 74 -2.44 -9.03 7.70
N LEU A 75 -1.67 -8.55 6.72
CA LEU A 75 -0.22 -8.76 6.72
C LEU A 75 0.45 -8.13 7.94
N LEU A 76 0.00 -6.95 8.40
CA LEU A 76 0.56 -6.31 9.60
C LEU A 76 0.27 -7.07 10.91
N GLU A 77 -0.70 -7.99 10.91
CA GLU A 77 -0.99 -8.84 12.07
C GLU A 77 -0.02 -10.02 12.17
N VAL A 78 0.72 -10.33 11.09
CA VAL A 78 1.72 -11.40 11.08
C VAL A 78 3.01 -10.93 11.75
N SER A 79 3.46 -11.66 12.77
CA SER A 79 4.73 -11.40 13.46
C SER A 79 5.89 -11.28 12.46
N GLY A 80 6.65 -10.18 12.55
CA GLY A 80 7.79 -9.91 11.66
C GLY A 80 7.43 -9.22 10.34
N VAL A 81 6.16 -9.07 10.00
CA VAL A 81 5.74 -8.37 8.78
C VAL A 81 5.43 -6.89 9.08
N GLY A 82 6.42 -6.04 8.82
CA GLY A 82 6.25 -4.59 8.90
C GLY A 82 5.57 -3.99 7.65
N PRO A 83 5.13 -2.72 7.73
CA PRO A 83 4.47 -2.01 6.62
C PRO A 83 5.24 -2.00 5.30
N LYS A 84 6.57 -1.88 5.35
CA LYS A 84 7.41 -1.93 4.13
C LYS A 84 7.38 -3.31 3.46
N ASN A 85 7.41 -4.38 4.26
CA ASN A 85 7.33 -5.74 3.74
C ASN A 85 5.93 -6.02 3.17
N GLY A 86 4.87 -5.64 3.89
CA GLY A 86 3.49 -5.76 3.39
C GLY A 86 3.27 -5.05 2.05
N LEU A 87 3.83 -3.85 1.88
CA LEU A 87 3.82 -3.13 0.60
C LEU A 87 4.52 -3.91 -0.51
N ARG A 88 5.72 -4.44 -0.25
CA ARG A 88 6.49 -5.23 -1.23
C ARG A 88 5.73 -6.47 -1.67
N MET A 89 5.09 -7.18 -0.74
CA MET A 89 4.28 -8.35 -1.06
C MET A 89 3.14 -7.99 -2.03
N LEU A 90 2.44 -6.88 -1.78
CA LEU A 90 1.37 -6.38 -2.66
C LEU A 90 1.90 -5.80 -3.99
N SER A 91 3.18 -5.44 -4.07
CA SER A 91 3.83 -5.08 -5.34
C SER A 91 4.26 -6.30 -6.16
N THR A 92 4.52 -7.44 -5.51
CA THR A 92 4.98 -8.68 -6.16
C THR A 92 3.82 -9.62 -6.53
N LEU A 93 2.81 -9.71 -5.68
CA LEU A 93 1.67 -10.62 -5.82
C LEU A 93 0.37 -9.83 -5.88
N SER A 94 -0.53 -10.24 -6.78
CA SER A 94 -1.90 -9.70 -6.75
C SER A 94 -2.60 -10.05 -5.43
N PRO A 95 -3.61 -9.26 -5.01
CA PRO A 95 -4.34 -9.54 -3.77
C PRO A 95 -4.89 -10.96 -3.68
N LYS A 96 -5.37 -11.51 -4.81
CA LYS A 96 -5.87 -12.89 -4.88
C LYS A 96 -4.76 -13.93 -4.67
N GLN A 97 -3.61 -13.75 -5.30
CA GLN A 97 -2.47 -14.67 -5.15
C GLN A 97 -1.93 -14.64 -3.72
N LEU A 98 -1.82 -13.45 -3.14
CA LEU A 98 -1.32 -13.30 -1.79
C LEU A 98 -2.31 -13.84 -0.74
N ALA A 99 -3.61 -13.58 -0.89
CA ALA A 99 -4.63 -14.20 -0.05
C ALA A 99 -4.63 -15.73 -0.16
N GLY A 100 -4.45 -16.26 -1.38
CA GLY A 100 -4.30 -17.70 -1.61
C GLY A 100 -3.10 -18.28 -0.89
N ALA A 101 -1.92 -17.66 -1.04
CA ALA A 101 -0.69 -18.10 -0.39
C ALA A 101 -0.77 -18.08 1.14
N ILE A 102 -1.43 -17.07 1.72
CA ILE A 102 -1.69 -16.99 3.17
C ILE A 102 -2.62 -18.12 3.59
N ALA A 103 -3.73 -18.34 2.87
CA ALA A 103 -4.72 -19.35 3.21
C ALA A 103 -4.19 -20.78 3.08
N SER A 104 -3.29 -21.04 2.13
CA SER A 104 -2.67 -22.35 1.93
C SER A 104 -1.40 -22.58 2.73
N GLY A 105 -0.90 -21.57 3.46
CA GLY A 105 0.40 -21.65 4.14
C GLY A 105 1.57 -21.86 3.17
N ASP A 106 1.47 -21.33 1.94
CA ASP A 106 2.51 -21.49 0.92
C ASP A 106 3.70 -20.56 1.21
N GLU A 107 4.57 -21.01 2.12
CA GLU A 107 5.79 -20.32 2.52
C GLU A 107 6.70 -19.99 1.33
N ALA A 108 6.71 -20.83 0.29
CA ALA A 108 7.53 -20.61 -0.89
C ALA A 108 7.02 -19.41 -1.71
N ALA A 109 5.70 -19.24 -1.82
CA ALA A 109 5.11 -18.07 -2.47
C ALA A 109 5.35 -16.78 -1.67
N LEU A 110 5.29 -16.85 -0.33
CA LEU A 110 5.53 -15.69 0.55
C LEU A 110 7.01 -15.28 0.57
N SER A 111 7.92 -16.26 0.59
CA SER A 111 9.39 -16.07 0.59
C SER A 111 9.95 -15.54 -0.74
N ARG A 112 9.16 -15.52 -1.81
CA ARG A 112 9.54 -14.84 -3.07
C ARG A 112 9.61 -13.32 -2.93
N THR A 113 9.07 -12.77 -1.84
CA THR A 113 9.16 -11.33 -1.55
C THR A 113 10.50 -11.01 -0.90
N PRO A 114 11.32 -10.09 -1.46
CA PRO A 114 12.62 -9.75 -0.88
C PRO A 114 12.51 -9.19 0.54
N GLY A 115 13.12 -9.88 1.51
CA GLY A 115 13.17 -9.47 2.92
C GLY A 115 12.16 -10.16 3.83
N ILE A 116 11.53 -11.26 3.39
CA ILE A 116 10.77 -12.19 4.22
C ILE A 116 11.64 -13.43 4.42
N GLY A 117 12.09 -13.65 5.65
CA GLY A 117 12.95 -14.76 6.07
C GLY A 117 12.90 -14.91 7.59
#